data_AF-A0A0R3MM75-F1
#
_entry.id   AF-A0A0R3MM75-F1
#
_cell.length_a   1.000
_cell.length_b   1.000
_cell.length_c   1.000
_cell.angle_alpha   90.00
_cell.angle_beta   90.00
_cell.angle_gamma   90.00
#
_symmetry.space_group_name_H-M   'P 1'
#
loop_
_entity.id
_entity.type
_entity.pdbx_description
1 polymer ?
#
loop_
_entity_poly.entity_id
_entity_poly.type
_entity_poly.pdbx_seq_one_letter_code
_entity_poly.pdbx_strand_id
1 'polypeptide(L)' 'MTDPTLPDNGALHRVENAKIDSYETYLKDKHRPPSRGRNGRAWHSHVIKIDGHTYSFLGLGFRKWAYKTDTISFEWQ' A
#
# COMPACT_ATOMS: atom_id res chain seq x y z
N MET A 1 20.40 -17.34 -19.92
CA MET A 1 19.70 -18.03 -18.82
C MET A 1 20.13 -17.29 -17.56
N THR A 2 19.40 -16.22 -17.22
CA THR A 2 19.83 -15.25 -16.20
C THR A 2 19.17 -15.59 -14.88
N ASP A 3 20.02 -15.78 -13.88
CA ASP A 3 19.73 -16.03 -12.47
C ASP A 3 18.85 -14.90 -11.86
N PRO A 4 17.73 -15.21 -11.16
CA PRO A 4 16.77 -14.20 -10.69
C PRO A 4 17.07 -13.64 -9.29
N THR A 5 18.32 -13.67 -8.82
CA THR A 5 18.64 -13.24 -7.45
C THR A 5 19.96 -12.48 -7.36
N LEU A 6 19.91 -11.17 -7.59
CA LEU A 6 20.89 -10.22 -7.07
C LEU A 6 20.13 -9.13 -6.28
N PRO A 7 20.62 -8.72 -5.10
CA PRO A 7 19.93 -7.78 -4.24
C PRO A 7 20.03 -6.38 -4.85
N ASP A 8 18.89 -5.72 -4.97
CA ASP A 8 18.81 -4.34 -5.45
C ASP A 8 19.54 -3.43 -4.45
N ASN A 9 20.76 -3.02 -4.82
CA ASN A 9 21.57 -2.08 -4.05
C ASN A 9 21.01 -0.67 -4.23
N GLY A 10 19.92 -0.34 -3.54
CA GLY A 10 19.42 1.03 -3.42
C GLY A 10 18.86 1.64 -4.70
N ALA A 11 18.32 0.83 -5.62
CA ALA A 11 17.56 1.35 -6.74
C ALA A 11 16.30 2.06 -6.22
N LEU A 12 16.24 3.37 -6.42
CA LEU A 12 15.01 4.13 -6.20
C LEU A 12 13.98 3.65 -7.21
N HIS A 13 12.96 2.97 -6.72
CA HIS A 13 11.84 2.58 -7.56
C HIS A 13 10.76 3.65 -7.49
N ARG A 14 10.13 3.93 -8.64
CA ARG A 14 9.16 5.00 -8.77
C ARG A 14 8.00 4.59 -9.67
N VAL A 15 6.80 4.97 -9.27
CA VAL A 15 5.60 5.01 -10.10
C VAL A 15 5.23 6.48 -10.30
N GLU A 16 4.92 6.88 -11.53
CA GLU A 16 4.51 8.25 -11.86
C GLU A 16 3.17 8.27 -12.61
N ASN A 17 2.27 9.16 -12.20
CA ASN A 17 1.00 9.48 -12.87
C ASN A 17 0.16 8.25 -13.23
N ALA A 18 0.19 7.22 -12.39
CA ALA A 18 -0.45 5.95 -12.68
C ALA A 18 -1.91 5.92 -12.20
N LYS A 19 -2.75 5.20 -12.95
CA LYS A 19 -4.14 4.92 -12.58
C LYS A 19 -4.22 3.76 -11.62
N ILE A 20 -5.10 3.88 -10.62
CA ILE A 20 -5.34 2.83 -9.64
C ILE A 20 -6.38 1.86 -10.18
N ASP A 21 -6.05 0.59 -10.24
CA ASP A 21 -7.03 -0.46 -10.55
C ASP A 21 -7.90 -0.76 -9.32
N SER A 22 -7.25 -0.95 -8.17
CA SER A 22 -7.92 -1.16 -6.88
C SER A 22 -7.06 -0.68 -5.71
N TYR A 23 -7.72 -0.23 -4.65
CA TYR A 23 -7.09 0.10 -3.38
C TYR A 23 -7.90 -0.51 -2.25
N GLU A 24 -7.28 -1.42 -1.49
CA GLU A 24 -7.84 -2.12 -0.35
C GLU A 24 -7.05 -1.82 0.94
N THR A 25 -7.70 -1.91 2.09
CA THR A 25 -7.08 -1.70 3.40
C THR A 25 -7.41 -2.85 4.34
N TYR A 26 -6.38 -3.38 5.01
CA TYR A 26 -6.48 -4.56 5.86
C TYR A 26 -5.92 -4.26 7.24
N LEU A 27 -6.71 -4.46 8.29
CA LEU A 27 -6.24 -4.30 9.68
C LEU A 27 -5.11 -5.31 9.96
N LYS A 28 -3.94 -4.83 10.39
CA LYS A 28 -2.80 -5.67 10.78
C LYS A 28 -2.67 -5.82 12.29
N ASP A 29 -3.13 -4.83 13.05
CA ASP A 29 -3.15 -4.91 14.51
C ASP A 29 -4.23 -5.87 15.04
N LYS A 30 -4.06 -6.28 16.31
CA LYS A 30 -5.08 -7.01 17.05
C LYS A 30 -6.38 -6.20 17.09
N HIS A 31 -7.45 -6.79 16.55
CA HIS A 31 -8.78 -6.19 16.55
C HIS A 31 -9.20 -5.78 17.97
N ARG A 32 -9.55 -4.49 18.15
CA ARG A 32 -10.18 -4.00 19.37
C ARG A 32 -11.68 -3.79 19.15
N PRO A 33 -12.53 -4.21 20.11
CA PRO A 33 -13.96 -4.00 20.02
C PRO A 33 -14.29 -2.50 20.11
N PRO A 34 -15.44 -2.05 19.56
CA PRO A 34 -15.83 -0.64 19.52
C PRO A 34 -15.84 0.07 20.89
N SER A 35 -16.12 -0.68 21.95
CA SER A 35 -16.14 -0.19 23.34
C SER A 35 -14.77 0.22 23.90
N ARG A 36 -13.66 -0.14 23.22
CA ARG A 36 -12.28 0.17 23.66
C ARG A 36 -11.58 1.20 22.77
N GLY A 37 -12.35 2.04 22.11
CA GLY A 37 -11.86 2.96 21.08
C GLY A 37 -11.67 2.20 19.77
N ARG A 38 -12.43 2.58 18.74
CA ARG A 38 -12.35 1.97 17.40
C ARG A 38 -10.89 1.91 16.91
N ASN A 39 -10.61 0.96 16.02
CA ASN A 39 -9.28 0.77 15.40
C ASN A 39 -8.86 1.91 14.43
N GLY A 40 -9.38 3.13 14.58
CA GLY A 40 -9.13 4.24 13.66
C GLY A 40 -7.67 4.71 13.61
N ARG A 41 -6.87 4.37 14.63
CA ARG A 41 -5.42 4.62 14.69
C ARG A 41 -4.59 3.33 14.72
N ALA A 42 -5.19 2.20 14.37
CA ALA A 42 -4.46 0.94 14.29
C ALA A 42 -3.67 0.86 12.98
N TRP A 43 -2.62 0.03 12.95
CA TRP A 43 -1.88 -0.27 11.74
C TRP A 43 -2.74 -1.05 10.75
N HIS A 44 -2.83 -0.52 9.54
CA HIS A 44 -3.44 -1.16 8.40
C HIS A 44 -2.39 -1.36 7.31
N SER A 45 -2.49 -2.48 6.60
CA SER A 45 -1.81 -2.69 5.33
C SER A 45 -2.68 -2.11 4.24
N HIS A 46 -2.13 -1.15 3.52
CA HIS A 46 -2.71 -0.51 2.37
C HIS A 46 -2.17 -1.23 1.14
N VAL A 47 -3.06 -1.80 0.33
CA VAL A 47 -2.72 -2.58 -0.85
C VAL A 47 -3.28 -1.87 -2.08
N ILE A 48 -2.41 -1.54 -3.01
CA ILE A 48 -2.73 -0.81 -4.24
C ILE A 48 -2.36 -1.69 -5.43
N LYS A 49 -3.28 -1.85 -6.38
CA LYS A 49 -3.03 -2.51 -7.66
C LYS A 49 -2.98 -1.48 -8.77
N ILE A 50 -1.93 -1.56 -9.59
CA ILE A 50 -1.67 -0.66 -10.72
C ILE A 50 -1.06 -1.51 -11.82
N ASP A 51 -1.69 -1.52 -12.99
CA ASP A 51 -1.19 -2.23 -14.18
C ASP A 51 -0.86 -3.71 -13.89
N GLY A 52 -1.71 -4.37 -13.09
CA GLY A 52 -1.49 -5.75 -12.67
C GLY A 52 -0.42 -5.96 -11.58
N HIS A 53 0.36 -4.94 -11.25
CA HIS A 53 1.33 -4.98 -10.14
C HIS A 53 0.67 -4.63 -8.81
N THR A 54 1.01 -5.37 -7.76
CA THR A 54 0.50 -5.13 -6.40
C THR A 54 1.58 -4.49 -5.54
N TYR A 55 1.27 -3.32 -5.00
CA TYR A 55 2.10 -2.56 -4.08
C TYR A 55 1.44 -2.55 -2.70
N SER A 56 2.24 -2.58 -1.63
CA SER A 56 1.67 -2.46 -0.29
C SER A 56 2.57 -1.69 0.66
N PHE A 57 1.95 -0.96 1.58
CA PHE A 57 2.66 -0.25 2.66
C PHE A 57 1.84 -0.29 3.95
N LEU A 58 2.49 0.00 5.08
CA LEU A 58 1.84 0.11 6.38
C LEU A 58 1.50 1.56 6.70
N GLY A 59 0.26 1.81 7.09
CA GLY A 59 -0.25 3.13 7.44
C GLY A 59 -1.15 3.07 8.67
N LEU A 60 -1.31 4.22 9.34
CA LEU A 60 -2.24 4.33 10.46
C LEU A 60 -3.65 4.61 9.93
N GLY A 61 -4.61 3.82 10.41
CA GLY A 61 -6.02 3.94 10.05
C GLY A 61 -6.38 3.31 8.70
N PHE A 62 -7.67 3.17 8.44
CA PHE A 62 -8.19 2.44 7.27
C PHE A 62 -8.53 3.36 6.09
N ARG A 63 -8.38 4.68 6.24
CA ARG A 63 -8.83 5.66 5.25
C ARG A 63 -7.94 5.59 4.01
N LYS A 64 -8.56 5.48 2.84
CA LYS A 64 -7.86 5.54 1.55
C LYS A 64 -7.45 6.98 1.24
N TRP A 65 -6.26 7.14 0.68
CA TRP A 65 -5.73 8.46 0.26
C TRP A 65 -5.93 8.76 -1.21
N ALA A 66 -6.28 7.76 -2.02
CA ALA A 66 -6.53 7.89 -3.43
C ALA A 66 -7.68 6.98 -3.86
N TYR A 67 -8.40 7.38 -4.90
CA TYR A 67 -9.53 6.69 -5.48
C TYR A 67 -9.28 6.35 -6.95
N LYS A 68 -10.14 5.52 -7.53
CA LYS A 68 -9.98 5.02 -8.92
C LYS A 68 -9.93 6.13 -9.98
N THR A 69 -10.54 7.28 -9.72
CA THR A 69 -10.51 8.44 -10.60
C THR A 69 -9.17 9.17 -10.58
N ASP A 70 -8.40 9.03 -9.50
CA ASP A 70 -7.19 9.79 -9.26
C ASP A 70 -6.00 9.19 -10.02
N THR A 71 -4.92 9.96 -10.12
CA THR A 71 -3.61 9.48 -10.54
C THR A 71 -2.64 9.60 -9.38
N ILE A 72 -1.78 8.60 -9.19
CA ILE A 72 -0.82 8.59 -8.07
C ILE A 72 0.61 8.45 -8.57
N SER A 73 1.51 9.04 -7.79
CA SER A 73 2.95 8.89 -7.93
C SER A 73 3.53 8.56 -6.55
N PHE A 74 4.43 7.58 -6.49
CA PHE A 74 5.10 7.21 -5.24
C PHE A 74 6.47 6.59 -5.53
N GLU A 75 7.33 6.65 -4.52
CA GLU A 75 8.70 6.15 -4.55
C GLU A 75 8.91 5.18 -3.39
N TRP A 76 9.72 4.14 -3.59
CA TRP A 76 10.10 3.20 -2.54
C TRP A 76 11.54 2.69 -2.74
N GLN A 77 12.04 2.03 -1.70
CA GLN A 77 13.35 1.42 -1.61
C GLN A 77 13.22 0.00 -1.03
#